data_AF-A0A2X5P7D0-F1
#
_entry.id   AF-A0A2X5P7D0-F1
#
_cell.length_a   1.000
_cell.length_b   1.000
_cell.length_c   1.000
_cell.angle_alpha   90.00
_cell.angle_beta   90.00
_cell.angle_gamma   90.00
#
_symmetry.space_group_name_H-M   'P 1'
#
loop_
_entity.id
_entity.type
_entity.pdbx_description
1 polymer ?
#
loop_
_entity_poly.entity_id
_entity_poly.type
_entity_poly.pdbx_seq_one_letter_code
_entity_poly.pdbx_strand_id
1 'polypeptide(L)'
;MDGSVSSQFLTALLMAAPLAPQQTVITIKGDLVSKPYIDITLNLMKCFGVTVENQAYQRFVIEGGQQYLSPGDYLVEGDASSASYFLAAAAIRGGTVRVTGIGRNSVQGDIRFADVLQNMGAEVEWGDDYIACRRGSLKGIDMDMNHIPDAAMTIATTALFAEGTTRMTNIYNWRVKETDRLAAMATELRKVGAVVEEGHDYIEITPPQKLQHADIATYNDHRIAMCFSLVALSDTPVTILDPGCTAKTFPDYFRQFAALSQ
;
A
#
# COMPACT_ATOMS: atom_id res chain seq x y z
N MET A 1 -3.49 -0.69 24.95
CA MET A 1 -2.35 -0.11 24.20
C MET A 1 -2.84 1.03 23.32
N ASP A 2 -1.98 1.96 22.94
CA ASP A 2 -2.35 3.06 22.04
C ASP A 2 -2.52 2.55 20.60
N GLY A 3 -3.68 2.79 19.99
CA GLY A 3 -4.04 2.34 18.64
C GLY A 3 -3.46 3.18 17.52
N SER A 4 -2.98 4.40 17.81
CA SER A 4 -2.58 5.36 16.77
C SER A 4 -1.14 5.24 16.32
N VAL A 5 -0.31 4.43 17.01
CA VAL A 5 1.14 4.40 16.78
C VAL A 5 1.53 3.39 15.69
N SER A 6 1.25 2.10 15.91
CA SER A 6 1.59 1.05 14.94
C SER A 6 0.80 -0.22 15.22
N SER A 7 0.25 -0.81 14.16
CA SER A 7 -0.43 -2.11 14.21
C SER A 7 0.52 -3.26 14.54
N GLN A 8 1.82 -3.13 14.29
CA GLN A 8 2.79 -4.22 14.48
C GLN A 8 2.95 -4.62 15.95
N PHE A 9 2.83 -3.66 16.88
CA PHE A 9 2.84 -3.96 18.31
C PHE A 9 1.65 -4.85 18.70
N LEU A 10 0.48 -4.58 18.10
CA LEU A 10 -0.72 -5.37 18.33
C LEU A 10 -0.57 -6.75 17.69
N THR A 11 -0.06 -6.85 16.45
CA THR A 11 0.25 -8.12 15.79
C THR A 11 1.15 -9.00 16.66
N ALA A 12 2.24 -8.46 17.22
CA ALA A 12 3.14 -9.23 18.07
C ALA A 12 2.44 -9.80 19.31
N LEU A 13 1.59 -9.00 19.97
CA LEU A 13 0.80 -9.45 21.12
C LEU A 13 -0.25 -10.48 20.71
N LEU A 14 -0.96 -10.27 19.60
CA LEU A 14 -1.95 -11.21 19.07
C LEU A 14 -1.30 -12.56 18.75
N MET A 15 -0.12 -12.58 18.15
CA MET A 15 0.56 -13.84 17.81
C MET A 15 1.03 -14.62 19.04
N ALA A 16 1.45 -13.92 20.11
CA ALA A 16 2.03 -14.53 21.30
C ALA A 16 0.98 -14.92 22.37
N ALA A 17 -0.05 -14.09 22.58
CA ALA A 17 -1.07 -14.26 23.61
C ALA A 17 -1.78 -15.63 23.64
N PRO A 18 -2.08 -16.29 22.50
CA PRO A 18 -2.74 -17.60 22.50
C PRO A 18 -1.96 -18.68 23.23
N LEU A 19 -0.63 -18.56 23.27
CA LEU A 19 0.27 -19.51 23.94
C LEU A 19 0.39 -19.26 25.45
N ALA A 20 -0.16 -18.15 25.96
CA ALA A 20 -0.12 -17.84 27.38
C ALA A 20 -1.04 -18.79 28.17
N PRO A 21 -0.74 -19.14 29.43
CA PRO A 21 -1.57 -20.06 30.23
C PRO A 21 -2.98 -19.52 30.56
N GLN A 22 -3.16 -18.20 30.52
CA GLN A 22 -4.39 -17.52 30.92
C GLN A 22 -4.93 -16.65 29.79
N GLN A 23 -6.23 -16.39 29.82
CA GLN A 23 -6.89 -15.50 28.88
C GLN A 23 -6.22 -14.11 28.90
N THR A 24 -5.99 -13.57 27.70
CA THR A 24 -5.47 -12.22 27.51
C THR A 24 -6.54 -11.34 26.88
N VAL A 25 -6.67 -10.11 27.39
CA VAL A 25 -7.57 -9.09 26.84
C VAL A 25 -6.73 -7.88 26.45
N ILE A 26 -6.77 -7.51 25.18
CA ILE A 26 -6.08 -6.33 24.67
C ILE A 26 -7.14 -5.27 24.37
N THR A 27 -7.08 -4.13 25.06
CA THR A 27 -7.93 -2.97 24.78
C THR A 27 -7.15 -1.90 24.04
N ILE A 28 -7.75 -1.35 22.98
CA ILE A 28 -7.19 -0.26 22.20
C ILE A 28 -7.64 1.07 22.80
N LYS A 29 -6.69 2.00 22.94
CA LYS A 29 -6.96 3.39 23.30
C LYS A 29 -6.94 4.21 22.02
N GLY A 30 -7.99 4.98 21.78
CA GLY A 30 -8.15 5.76 20.54
C GLY A 30 -8.57 4.90 19.36
N ASP A 31 -8.24 5.35 18.15
CA ASP A 31 -8.54 4.63 16.91
C ASP A 31 -7.37 3.78 16.45
N LEU A 32 -7.65 2.52 16.12
CA LEU A 32 -6.66 1.61 15.57
C LEU A 32 -6.35 1.98 14.12
N VAL A 33 -5.11 2.37 13.84
CA VAL A 33 -4.61 2.53 12.48
C VAL A 33 -4.29 1.18 11.85
N SER A 34 -4.27 1.12 10.51
CA SER A 34 -3.74 -0.05 9.79
C SER A 34 -4.50 -1.35 10.10
N LYS A 35 -5.83 -1.27 10.31
CA LYS A 35 -6.73 -2.42 10.55
C LYS A 35 -6.55 -3.57 9.53
N PRO A 36 -6.34 -3.33 8.22
CA PRO A 36 -6.13 -4.42 7.28
C PRO A 36 -4.94 -5.32 7.60
N TYR A 37 -3.87 -4.81 8.23
CA TYR A 37 -2.74 -5.65 8.66
C TYR A 37 -3.08 -6.52 9.88
N ILE A 38 -3.99 -6.04 10.72
CA ILE A 38 -4.54 -6.84 11.81
C ILE A 38 -5.43 -7.95 11.24
N ASP A 39 -6.20 -7.67 10.20
CA ASP A 39 -7.03 -8.68 9.54
C ASP A 39 -6.17 -9.80 8.93
N ILE A 40 -5.03 -9.46 8.29
CA ILE A 40 -4.05 -10.45 7.83
C ILE A 40 -3.58 -11.32 9.01
N THR A 41 -3.22 -10.68 10.12
CA THR A 41 -2.75 -11.38 11.33
C THR A 41 -3.81 -12.35 11.86
N LEU A 42 -5.04 -11.89 12.05
CA LEU A 42 -6.15 -12.68 12.57
C LEU A 42 -6.51 -13.84 11.63
N ASN A 43 -6.50 -13.59 10.32
CA ASN A 43 -6.77 -14.62 9.32
C ASN A 43 -5.68 -15.71 9.35
N LEU A 44 -4.40 -15.32 9.35
CA LEU A 44 -3.29 -16.26 9.43
C LEU A 44 -3.35 -17.08 10.72
N MET A 45 -3.61 -16.43 11.86
CA MET A 45 -3.77 -17.14 13.14
C MET A 45 -4.89 -18.19 13.06
N LYS A 46 -6.02 -17.83 12.44
CA LYS A 46 -7.14 -18.74 12.22
C LYS A 46 -6.80 -19.92 11.31
N CYS A 47 -6.04 -19.69 10.24
CA CYS A 47 -5.54 -20.77 9.37
C CYS A 47 -4.68 -21.77 10.14
N PHE A 48 -3.96 -21.31 11.17
CA PHE A 48 -3.16 -22.14 12.07
C PHE A 48 -3.92 -22.58 13.33
N GLY A 49 -5.26 -22.58 13.29
CA GLY A 49 -6.12 -23.13 14.34
C GLY A 49 -6.33 -22.26 15.57
N VAL A 50 -5.80 -21.03 15.60
CA VAL A 50 -5.96 -20.10 16.72
C VAL A 50 -7.14 -19.16 16.47
N THR A 51 -7.99 -19.00 17.49
CA THR A 51 -9.13 -18.08 17.44
C THR A 51 -8.89 -16.87 18.34
N VAL A 52 -9.25 -15.70 17.83
CA VAL A 52 -9.27 -14.43 18.56
C VAL A 52 -10.63 -13.79 18.34
N GLU A 53 -11.27 -13.37 19.43
CA GLU A 53 -12.48 -12.56 19.34
C GLU A 53 -12.10 -11.10 19.12
N ASN A 54 -12.41 -10.57 17.95
CA ASN A 54 -12.24 -9.15 17.62
C ASN A 54 -13.55 -8.39 17.86
N GLN A 55 -13.60 -7.60 18.92
CA GLN A 55 -14.74 -6.74 19.27
C GLN A 55 -14.52 -5.33 18.68
N ALA A 56 -14.91 -5.19 17.40
CA ALA A 56 -14.90 -3.93 16.66
C ALA A 56 -13.55 -3.17 16.66
N TYR A 57 -12.44 -3.92 16.65
CA TYR A 57 -11.07 -3.40 16.74
C TYR A 57 -10.76 -2.57 17.99
N GLN A 58 -11.68 -2.54 18.97
CA GLN A 58 -11.48 -1.84 20.24
C GLN A 58 -11.04 -2.79 21.35
N ARG A 59 -11.39 -4.07 21.24
CA ARG A 59 -11.01 -5.09 22.20
C ARG A 59 -10.78 -6.42 21.51
N PHE A 60 -9.67 -7.07 21.84
CA PHE A 60 -9.34 -8.42 21.38
C PHE A 60 -9.33 -9.35 22.59
N VAL A 61 -10.12 -10.41 22.55
CA VAL A 61 -10.15 -11.45 23.59
C VAL A 61 -9.49 -12.70 23.04
N ILE A 62 -8.47 -13.19 23.74
CA ILE A 62 -7.66 -14.33 23.33
C ILE A 62 -7.68 -15.33 24.47
N GLU A 63 -8.30 -16.49 24.24
CA GLU A 63 -8.23 -17.61 25.16
C GLU A 63 -6.79 -18.11 25.29
N GLY A 64 -6.36 -18.39 26.51
CA GLY A 64 -5.04 -18.95 26.78
C GLY A 64 -4.97 -20.45 26.50
N GLY A 65 -3.76 -20.99 26.42
CA GLY A 65 -3.52 -22.42 26.24
C GLY A 65 -3.85 -22.95 24.84
N GLN A 66 -4.08 -22.06 23.87
CA GLN A 66 -4.19 -22.45 22.46
C GLN A 66 -2.82 -22.87 21.92
N GLN A 67 -2.83 -23.57 20.79
CA GLN A 67 -1.61 -23.99 20.08
C GLN A 67 -1.81 -23.74 18.60
N TYR A 68 -0.74 -23.32 17.92
CA TYR A 68 -0.75 -23.27 16.47
C TYR A 68 -0.61 -24.67 15.89
N LEU A 69 -1.50 -25.01 14.98
CA LEU A 69 -1.50 -26.26 14.24
C LEU A 69 -1.12 -25.97 12.80
N SER A 70 -0.18 -26.76 12.27
CA SER A 70 0.19 -26.62 10.86
C SER A 70 -0.99 -27.00 9.97
N PRO A 71 -1.36 -26.16 8.97
CA PRO A 71 -2.33 -26.54 7.95
C PRO A 71 -1.75 -27.52 6.92
N GLY A 72 -0.49 -27.94 7.06
CA GLY A 72 0.26 -28.64 6.03
C GLY A 72 0.94 -27.62 5.11
N ASP A 73 0.36 -27.40 3.93
CA ASP A 73 0.85 -26.42 2.97
C ASP A 73 0.15 -25.06 3.16
N TYR A 74 0.92 -23.98 3.07
CA TYR A 74 0.41 -22.61 3.10
C TYR A 74 1.12 -21.77 2.05
N LEU A 75 0.35 -21.17 1.14
CA LEU A 75 0.88 -20.25 0.14
C LEU A 75 1.16 -18.90 0.79
N VAL A 76 2.41 -18.47 0.78
CA VAL A 76 2.76 -17.08 1.10
C VAL A 76 2.46 -16.24 -0.13
N GLU A 77 1.43 -15.41 -0.04
CA GLU A 77 1.03 -14.48 -1.10
C GLU A 77 2.17 -13.50 -1.45
N GLY A 78 2.17 -13.02 -2.69
CA GLY A 78 3.01 -11.89 -3.09
C GLY A 78 2.63 -10.61 -2.34
N ASP A 79 3.52 -9.61 -2.33
CA ASP A 79 3.23 -8.33 -1.68
C ASP A 79 2.25 -7.49 -2.51
N ALA A 80 1.02 -7.35 -2.02
CA ALA A 80 -0.02 -6.56 -2.67
C ALA A 80 0.35 -5.07 -2.79
N SER A 81 1.10 -4.53 -1.83
CA SER A 81 1.59 -3.15 -1.93
C SER A 81 2.60 -3.01 -3.08
N SER A 82 3.49 -4.00 -3.27
CA SER A 82 4.47 -3.98 -4.37
C SER A 82 3.85 -4.21 -5.74
N ALA A 83 2.75 -4.95 -5.82
CA ALA A 83 1.99 -5.10 -7.05
C ALA A 83 1.43 -3.77 -7.59
N SER A 84 1.15 -2.82 -6.71
CA SER A 84 0.57 -1.52 -7.08
C SER A 84 1.36 -0.79 -8.17
N TYR A 85 2.69 -0.80 -8.10
CA TYR A 85 3.54 -0.11 -9.07
C TYR A 85 3.37 -0.66 -10.49
N PHE A 86 3.21 -1.98 -10.62
CA PHE A 86 3.07 -2.66 -11.91
C PHE A 86 1.67 -2.49 -12.49
N LEU A 87 0.64 -2.55 -11.64
CA LEU A 87 -0.75 -2.29 -12.05
C LEU A 87 -0.91 -0.81 -12.48
N ALA A 88 -0.34 0.13 -11.73
CA ALA A 88 -0.31 1.55 -12.09
C ALA A 88 0.40 1.77 -13.42
N ALA A 89 1.52 1.08 -13.68
CA ALA A 89 2.25 1.23 -14.93
C ALA A 89 1.39 0.91 -16.16
N ALA A 90 0.60 -0.17 -16.10
CA ALA A 90 -0.37 -0.49 -17.16
C ALA A 90 -1.50 0.53 -17.25
N ALA A 91 -2.03 0.99 -16.12
CA ALA A 91 -3.08 2.02 -16.08
C ALA A 91 -2.62 3.33 -16.75
N ILE A 92 -1.36 3.71 -16.55
CA ILE A 92 -0.74 4.94 -17.05
C ILE A 92 -0.37 4.83 -18.54
N ARG A 93 0.51 3.88 -18.89
CA ARG A 93 1.11 3.84 -20.24
C ARG A 93 0.30 2.98 -21.21
N GLY A 94 -0.41 1.98 -20.71
CA GLY A 94 -1.15 1.00 -21.50
C GLY A 94 -0.43 -0.33 -21.68
N GLY A 95 -1.03 -1.17 -22.52
CA GLY A 95 -0.77 -2.61 -22.52
C GLY A 95 -1.61 -3.33 -21.47
N THR A 96 -1.24 -4.57 -21.17
CA THR A 96 -1.85 -5.37 -20.09
C THR A 96 -0.73 -5.85 -19.19
N VAL A 97 -0.77 -5.47 -17.91
CA VAL A 97 0.12 -6.05 -16.90
C VAL A 97 -0.71 -6.96 -16.02
N ARG A 98 -0.25 -8.18 -15.85
CA ARG A 98 -0.82 -9.18 -14.94
C ARG A 98 0.19 -9.45 -13.84
N VAL A 99 -0.20 -9.22 -12.60
CA VAL A 99 0.57 -9.59 -11.41
C VAL A 99 -0.02 -10.88 -10.84
N THR A 100 0.78 -11.93 -10.76
CA THR A 100 0.39 -13.23 -10.19
C THR A 100 0.84 -13.33 -8.72
N GLY A 101 0.25 -14.27 -7.97
CA GLY A 101 0.55 -14.49 -6.55
C GLY A 101 -0.27 -13.62 -5.59
N ILE A 102 -1.16 -12.79 -6.12
CA ILE A 102 -2.23 -12.07 -5.42
C ILE A 102 -3.50 -12.13 -6.27
N GLY A 103 -4.67 -12.26 -5.66
CA GLY A 103 -5.92 -12.37 -6.39
C GLY A 103 -7.13 -12.01 -5.54
N ARG A 104 -8.33 -12.30 -6.03
CA ARG A 104 -9.60 -11.90 -5.38
C ARG A 104 -9.80 -12.45 -3.97
N ASN A 105 -9.12 -13.55 -3.63
CA ASN A 105 -9.25 -14.24 -2.34
C ASN A 105 -8.16 -13.83 -1.35
N SER A 106 -7.28 -12.89 -1.72
CA SER A 106 -6.21 -12.44 -0.84
C SER A 106 -6.75 -11.77 0.41
N VAL A 107 -6.07 -12.02 1.52
CA VAL A 107 -6.38 -11.41 2.82
C VAL A 107 -5.75 -10.04 2.98
N GLN A 108 -4.86 -9.65 2.06
CA GLN A 108 -4.17 -8.37 2.11
C GLN A 108 -5.10 -7.24 1.69
N GLY A 109 -5.25 -6.21 2.53
CA GLY A 109 -6.09 -5.05 2.22
C GLY A 109 -5.67 -4.30 0.96
N ASP A 110 -4.35 -4.25 0.70
CA ASP A 110 -3.75 -3.48 -0.39
C ASP A 110 -4.14 -3.96 -1.78
N ILE A 111 -4.75 -5.15 -1.94
CA ILE A 111 -5.34 -5.57 -3.23
C ILE A 111 -6.40 -4.58 -3.71
N ARG A 112 -7.07 -3.88 -2.79
CA ARG A 112 -8.07 -2.83 -3.09
C ARG A 112 -7.47 -1.62 -3.80
N PHE A 113 -6.15 -1.51 -3.91
CA PHE A 113 -5.51 -0.58 -4.84
C PHE A 113 -6.05 -0.73 -6.27
N ALA A 114 -6.35 -1.95 -6.70
CA ALA A 114 -6.93 -2.19 -8.02
C ALA A 114 -8.33 -1.59 -8.15
N ASP A 115 -9.14 -1.60 -7.08
CA ASP A 115 -10.45 -0.92 -7.07
C ASP A 115 -10.29 0.60 -7.21
N VAL A 116 -9.26 1.18 -6.58
CA VAL A 116 -8.96 2.61 -6.72
C VAL A 116 -8.55 2.94 -8.16
N LEU A 117 -7.70 2.13 -8.79
CA LEU A 117 -7.38 2.31 -10.22
C LEU A 117 -8.63 2.20 -11.11
N GLN A 118 -9.54 1.27 -10.80
CA GLN A 118 -10.81 1.15 -11.53
C GLN A 118 -11.68 2.40 -11.35
N ASN A 119 -11.74 2.98 -10.14
CA ASN A 119 -12.44 4.24 -9.89
C ASN A 119 -11.79 5.44 -10.60
N MET A 120 -10.47 5.43 -10.75
CA MET A 120 -9.76 6.40 -11.59
C MET A 120 -10.08 6.19 -13.08
N GLY A 121 -10.54 5.01 -13.49
CA GLY A 121 -10.98 4.71 -14.87
C GLY A 121 -10.13 3.68 -15.60
N ALA A 122 -9.23 2.96 -14.92
CA ALA A 122 -8.54 1.81 -15.49
C ALA A 122 -9.48 0.59 -15.64
N GLU A 123 -9.13 -0.34 -16.52
CA GLU A 123 -9.82 -1.63 -16.61
C GLU A 123 -9.07 -2.66 -15.75
N VAL A 124 -9.78 -3.27 -14.81
CA VAL A 124 -9.22 -4.26 -13.89
C VAL A 124 -9.92 -5.60 -14.07
N GLU A 125 -9.12 -6.66 -14.14
CA GLU A 125 -9.56 -8.05 -14.22
C GLU A 125 -9.01 -8.81 -13.02
N TRP A 126 -9.92 -9.41 -12.25
CA TRP A 126 -9.59 -10.19 -11.06
C TRP A 126 -9.56 -11.68 -11.39
N GLY A 127 -8.43 -12.33 -11.19
CA GLY A 127 -8.29 -13.78 -11.14
C GLY A 127 -8.36 -14.31 -9.71
N ASP A 128 -8.29 -15.64 -9.57
CA ASP A 128 -8.14 -16.28 -8.26
C ASP A 128 -6.73 -16.07 -7.69
N ASP A 129 -5.72 -16.08 -8.57
CA ASP A 129 -4.29 -15.98 -8.26
C ASP A 129 -3.57 -14.84 -8.99
N TYR A 130 -4.32 -13.96 -9.67
CA TYR A 130 -3.76 -12.77 -10.32
C TYR A 130 -4.69 -11.56 -10.25
N ILE A 131 -4.11 -10.39 -10.47
CA ILE A 131 -4.80 -9.14 -10.82
C ILE A 131 -4.19 -8.62 -12.12
N ALA A 132 -5.01 -8.29 -13.11
CA ALA A 132 -4.58 -7.68 -14.35
C ALA A 132 -5.16 -6.27 -14.50
N CYS A 133 -4.34 -5.34 -14.98
CA CYS A 133 -4.73 -3.97 -15.24
C CYS A 133 -4.45 -3.60 -16.70
N ARG A 134 -5.36 -2.84 -17.29
CA ARG A 134 -5.23 -2.23 -18.62
C ARG A 134 -5.54 -0.75 -18.53
N ARG A 135 -5.01 0.02 -19.48
CA ARG A 135 -5.22 1.46 -19.54
C ARG A 135 -6.69 1.79 -19.80
N GLY A 136 -7.17 2.79 -19.09
CA GLY A 136 -8.34 3.56 -19.45
C GLY A 136 -8.05 5.06 -19.40
N SER A 137 -9.09 5.87 -19.32
CA SER A 137 -8.94 7.33 -19.17
C SER A 137 -8.92 7.68 -17.70
N LEU A 138 -7.72 7.84 -17.14
CA LEU A 138 -7.55 8.14 -15.72
C LEU A 138 -8.09 9.54 -15.38
N LYS A 139 -8.88 9.63 -14.31
CA LYS A 139 -9.47 10.86 -13.76
C LYS A 139 -9.11 11.00 -12.29
N GLY A 140 -9.03 12.26 -11.85
CA GLY A 140 -8.87 12.59 -10.45
C GLY A 140 -10.04 12.05 -9.62
N ILE A 141 -9.73 11.61 -8.41
CA ILE A 141 -10.67 11.04 -7.45
C ILE A 141 -10.58 11.79 -6.11
N ASP A 142 -11.64 11.79 -5.31
CA ASP A 142 -11.60 12.19 -3.90
C ASP A 142 -11.99 10.98 -3.04
N MET A 143 -11.00 10.37 -2.37
CA MET A 143 -11.19 9.09 -1.69
C MET A 143 -10.40 8.99 -0.38
N ASP A 144 -11.00 8.29 0.59
CA ASP A 144 -10.32 7.80 1.79
C ASP A 144 -9.37 6.65 1.40
N MET A 145 -8.11 6.75 1.83
CA MET A 145 -7.05 5.78 1.51
C MET A 145 -6.54 5.00 2.73
N ASN A 146 -7.19 5.13 3.88
CA ASN A 146 -6.74 4.50 5.14
C ASN A 146 -6.71 2.97 5.07
N HIS A 147 -7.56 2.39 4.20
CA HIS A 147 -7.67 0.96 3.99
C HIS A 147 -6.56 0.35 3.13
N ILE A 148 -5.75 1.17 2.45
CA ILE A 148 -4.64 0.72 1.59
C ILE A 148 -3.38 1.58 1.81
N PRO A 149 -2.97 1.82 3.06
CA PRO A 149 -2.11 2.96 3.38
C PRO A 149 -0.73 2.91 2.71
N ASP A 150 -0.21 1.72 2.45
CA ASP A 150 1.09 1.54 1.79
C ASP A 150 0.97 1.66 0.26
N ALA A 151 -0.01 0.98 -0.36
CA ALA A 151 -0.29 1.09 -1.80
C ALA A 151 -0.84 2.47 -2.22
N ALA A 152 -1.41 3.24 -1.29
CA ALA A 152 -1.93 4.58 -1.53
C ALA A 152 -0.86 5.53 -2.07
N MET A 153 0.42 5.37 -1.67
CA MET A 153 1.50 6.22 -2.18
C MET A 153 1.64 6.15 -3.70
N THR A 154 1.33 4.99 -4.28
CA THR A 154 1.34 4.78 -5.73
C THR A 154 0.24 5.57 -6.43
N ILE A 155 -0.92 5.81 -5.77
CA ILE A 155 -1.97 6.67 -6.32
C ILE A 155 -1.48 8.11 -6.44
N ALA A 156 -0.67 8.59 -5.49
CA ALA A 156 -0.17 9.96 -5.52
C ALA A 156 0.72 10.24 -6.75
N THR A 157 1.55 9.29 -7.19
CA THR A 157 2.28 9.45 -8.47
C THR A 157 1.44 9.09 -9.69
N THR A 158 0.46 8.18 -9.57
CA THR A 158 -0.51 7.90 -10.65
C THR A 158 -1.37 9.14 -10.97
N ALA A 159 -1.67 9.98 -9.98
CA ALA A 159 -2.39 11.23 -10.15
C ALA A 159 -1.71 12.22 -11.12
N LEU A 160 -0.40 12.08 -11.35
CA LEU A 160 0.34 12.86 -12.36
C LEU A 160 -0.14 12.61 -13.79
N PHE A 161 -0.88 11.51 -14.01
CA PHE A 161 -1.35 11.04 -15.32
C PHE A 161 -2.88 11.05 -15.44
N ALA A 162 -3.59 11.59 -14.44
CA ALA A 162 -5.05 11.64 -14.41
C ALA A 162 -5.57 13.02 -14.86
N GLU A 163 -6.77 13.07 -15.43
CA GLU A 163 -7.46 14.33 -15.69
C GLU A 163 -8.07 14.90 -14.40
N GLY A 164 -7.67 16.10 -14.00
CA GLY A 164 -8.18 16.79 -12.81
C GLY A 164 -7.35 16.54 -11.54
N THR A 165 -7.88 16.98 -10.40
CA THR A 165 -7.20 16.88 -9.10
C THR A 165 -7.55 15.57 -8.41
N THR A 166 -6.54 14.86 -7.91
CA THR A 166 -6.71 13.71 -7.01
C THR A 166 -6.54 14.15 -5.57
N ARG A 167 -7.51 13.84 -4.73
CA ARG A 167 -7.55 14.09 -3.29
C ARG A 167 -7.57 12.78 -2.53
N MET A 168 -6.59 12.59 -1.65
CA MET A 168 -6.46 11.41 -0.80
C MET A 168 -6.59 11.84 0.65
N THR A 169 -7.55 11.28 1.37
CA THR A 169 -7.87 11.67 2.76
C THR A 169 -7.65 10.50 3.73
N ASN A 170 -7.67 10.80 5.04
CA ASN A 170 -7.50 9.83 6.13
C ASN A 170 -6.16 9.07 6.08
N ILE A 171 -5.10 9.78 5.65
CA ILE A 171 -3.74 9.27 5.50
C ILE A 171 -2.77 9.82 6.56
N TYR A 172 -3.27 10.27 7.72
CA TYR A 172 -2.42 10.74 8.83
C TYR A 172 -1.31 9.72 9.19
N ASN A 173 -1.60 8.43 9.03
CA ASN A 173 -0.63 7.36 9.31
C ASN A 173 0.68 7.49 8.51
N TRP A 174 0.71 8.23 7.38
CA TRP A 174 1.92 8.51 6.60
C TRP A 174 2.94 9.36 7.36
N ARG A 175 2.48 10.21 8.28
CA ARG A 175 3.34 11.11 9.07
C ARG A 175 4.13 10.38 10.16
N VAL A 176 3.67 9.20 10.58
CA VAL A 176 4.23 8.43 11.70
C VAL A 176 5.02 7.20 11.25
N LYS A 177 5.47 7.18 9.99
CA LYS A 177 6.28 6.10 9.39
C LYS A 177 7.78 6.35 9.57
N GLU A 178 8.62 5.63 8.82
CA GLU A 178 10.09 5.76 8.84
C GLU A 178 10.57 7.19 8.53
N THR A 179 9.76 7.93 7.76
CA THR A 179 9.84 9.37 7.52
C THR A 179 8.41 9.93 7.52
N ASP A 180 8.24 11.25 7.53
CA ASP A 180 6.96 11.86 7.19
C ASP A 180 6.73 11.68 5.68
N ARG A 181 6.07 10.58 5.30
CA ARG A 181 5.80 10.23 3.89
C ARG A 181 4.92 11.25 3.21
N LEU A 182 4.05 11.93 3.94
CA LEU A 182 3.14 12.92 3.39
C LEU A 182 3.95 14.15 2.95
N ALA A 183 4.81 14.66 3.83
CA ALA A 183 5.73 15.76 3.51
C ALA A 183 6.73 15.38 2.41
N ALA A 184 7.27 14.16 2.45
CA ALA A 184 8.20 13.67 1.44
C ALA A 184 7.54 13.57 0.06
N MET A 185 6.37 12.91 -0.06
CA MET A 185 5.63 12.82 -1.31
C MET A 185 5.27 14.20 -1.85
N ALA A 186 4.78 15.11 -1.00
CA ALA A 186 4.44 16.46 -1.43
C ALA A 186 5.66 17.24 -1.94
N THR A 187 6.80 17.11 -1.27
CA THR A 187 8.06 17.73 -1.68
C THR A 187 8.52 17.23 -3.05
N GLU A 188 8.55 15.91 -3.25
CA GLU A 188 9.05 15.30 -4.48
C GLU A 188 8.07 15.47 -5.66
N LEU A 189 6.75 15.45 -5.42
CA LEU A 189 5.73 15.71 -6.44
C LEU A 189 5.80 17.16 -6.97
N ARG A 190 6.09 18.13 -6.10
CA ARG A 190 6.28 19.53 -6.52
C ARG A 190 7.48 19.69 -7.44
N LYS A 191 8.56 18.91 -7.26
CA LYS A 191 9.75 18.96 -8.12
C LYS A 191 9.45 18.54 -9.57
N VAL A 192 8.55 17.58 -9.77
CA VAL A 192 8.11 17.18 -11.13
C VAL A 192 7.06 18.13 -11.71
N GLY A 193 6.72 19.21 -11.00
CA GLY A 193 5.88 20.30 -11.48
C GLY A 193 4.42 20.23 -11.02
N ALA A 194 4.02 19.24 -10.24
CA ALA A 194 2.64 19.15 -9.75
C ALA A 194 2.30 20.27 -8.76
N VAL A 195 1.05 20.73 -8.81
CA VAL A 195 0.51 21.57 -7.74
C VAL A 195 0.04 20.63 -6.63
N VAL A 196 0.63 20.78 -5.45
CA VAL A 196 0.36 19.92 -4.30
C VAL A 196 -0.04 20.74 -3.09
N GLU A 197 -1.24 20.48 -2.59
CA GLU A 197 -1.69 20.91 -1.27
C GLU A 197 -1.57 19.73 -0.30
N GLU A 198 -1.02 19.99 0.87
CA GLU A 198 -0.86 18.99 1.91
C GLU A 198 -1.49 19.52 3.21
N GLY A 199 -2.38 18.72 3.80
CA GLY A 199 -3.05 19.06 5.04
C GLY A 199 -2.64 18.14 6.19
N HIS A 200 -3.42 18.16 7.28
CA HIS A 200 -3.10 17.33 8.44
C HIS A 200 -3.05 15.84 8.10
N ASP A 201 -4.05 15.34 7.37
CA ASP A 201 -4.29 13.94 7.07
C ASP A 201 -4.71 13.71 5.60
N TYR A 202 -4.40 14.66 4.72
CA TYR A 202 -4.72 14.60 3.30
C TYR A 202 -3.60 15.17 2.41
N ILE A 203 -3.63 14.77 1.15
CA ILE A 203 -2.84 15.36 0.07
C ILE A 203 -3.73 15.53 -1.17
N GLU A 204 -3.62 16.68 -1.83
CA GLU A 204 -4.28 16.99 -3.09
C GLU A 204 -3.24 17.25 -4.17
N ILE A 205 -3.40 16.61 -5.32
CA ILE A 205 -2.40 16.58 -6.39
C ILE A 205 -3.09 16.94 -7.69
N THR A 206 -2.69 18.06 -8.26
CA THR A 206 -3.12 18.47 -9.61
C THR A 206 -1.92 18.34 -10.56
N PRO A 207 -2.01 17.53 -11.61
CA PRO A 207 -0.90 17.34 -12.54
C PRO A 207 -0.59 18.63 -13.30
N PRO A 208 0.68 18.88 -13.65
CA PRO A 208 1.02 19.97 -14.55
C PRO A 208 0.64 19.61 -16.00
N GLN A 209 0.59 20.63 -16.86
CA GLN A 209 0.47 20.39 -18.32
C GLN A 209 1.64 19.57 -18.87
N LYS A 210 2.83 19.72 -18.28
CA LYS A 210 4.03 18.96 -18.64
C LYS A 210 4.85 18.69 -17.39
N LEU A 211 5.25 17.44 -17.19
CA LEU A 211 6.15 17.05 -16.10
C LEU A 211 7.55 17.63 -16.33
N GLN A 212 8.25 17.85 -15.22
CA GLN A 212 9.62 18.34 -15.21
C GLN A 212 10.56 17.22 -14.77
N HIS A 213 11.77 17.18 -15.35
CA HIS A 213 12.83 16.33 -14.83
C HIS A 213 13.15 16.76 -13.40
N ALA A 214 13.34 15.78 -12.53
CA ALA A 214 13.68 16.00 -11.14
C ALA A 214 14.59 14.91 -10.61
N ASP A 215 15.43 15.32 -9.67
CA ASP A 215 16.19 14.42 -8.80
C ASP A 215 15.39 14.15 -7.53
N ILE A 216 14.98 12.89 -7.38
CA ILE A 216 14.06 12.44 -6.35
C ILE A 216 14.84 11.88 -5.16
N ALA A 217 14.68 12.53 -4.01
CA ALA A 217 15.16 12.00 -2.75
C ALA A 217 14.23 10.88 -2.26
N THR A 218 14.81 9.78 -1.76
CA THR A 218 14.04 8.59 -1.37
C THR A 218 13.83 8.46 0.13
N TYR A 219 14.52 9.25 0.95
CA TYR A 219 14.36 9.31 2.41
C TYR A 219 14.56 7.95 3.11
N ASN A 220 15.41 7.08 2.54
CA ASN A 220 15.57 5.67 2.95
C ASN A 220 14.25 4.87 2.88
N ASP A 221 13.29 5.33 2.09
CA ASP A 221 12.01 4.69 1.89
C ASP A 221 11.89 4.13 0.47
N HIS A 222 12.00 2.81 0.40
CA HIS A 222 11.75 2.01 -0.80
C HIS A 222 10.47 2.39 -1.55
N ARG A 223 9.39 2.78 -0.86
CA ARG A 223 8.12 3.13 -1.51
C ARG A 223 8.24 4.41 -2.30
N ILE A 224 8.99 5.40 -1.82
CA ILE A 224 9.21 6.66 -2.56
C ILE A 224 9.97 6.37 -3.84
N ALA A 225 11.04 5.57 -3.78
CA ALA A 225 11.79 5.16 -4.97
C ALA A 225 10.91 4.47 -6.02
N MET A 226 10.06 3.52 -5.58
CA MET A 226 9.16 2.78 -6.47
C MET A 226 7.97 3.62 -6.99
N CYS A 227 7.44 4.55 -6.20
CA CYS A 227 6.37 5.45 -6.65
C CYS A 227 6.86 6.38 -7.77
N PHE A 228 8.05 6.97 -7.60
CA PHE A 228 8.58 7.95 -8.54
C PHE A 228 9.18 7.33 -9.80
N SER A 229 9.45 6.02 -9.83
CA SER A 229 9.81 5.32 -11.07
C SER A 229 8.72 5.49 -12.15
N LEU A 230 7.45 5.60 -11.73
CA LEU A 230 6.30 5.76 -12.62
C LEU A 230 6.34 7.06 -13.43
N VAL A 231 7.08 8.08 -12.96
CA VAL A 231 7.28 9.33 -13.73
C VAL A 231 7.95 9.04 -15.08
N ALA A 232 8.81 8.03 -15.16
CA ALA A 232 9.47 7.61 -16.40
C ALA A 232 8.51 7.05 -17.46
N LEU A 233 7.24 6.80 -17.12
CA LEU A 233 6.19 6.42 -18.08
C LEU A 233 5.63 7.63 -18.85
N SER A 234 6.00 8.85 -18.46
CA SER A 234 5.81 10.06 -19.24
C SER A 234 6.89 10.20 -20.33
N ASP A 235 6.86 11.31 -21.07
CA ASP A 235 7.95 11.67 -21.98
C ASP A 235 9.07 12.46 -21.26
N THR A 236 9.09 12.44 -19.93
CA THR A 236 10.05 13.15 -19.08
C THR A 236 10.84 12.15 -18.23
N PRO A 237 12.19 12.18 -18.27
CA PRO A 237 13.00 11.33 -17.41
C PRO A 237 12.92 11.77 -15.94
N VAL A 238 13.25 10.86 -15.04
CA VAL A 238 13.36 11.10 -13.60
C VAL A 238 14.64 10.46 -13.08
N THR A 239 15.32 11.09 -12.13
CA THR A 239 16.47 10.52 -11.44
C THR A 239 16.04 10.09 -10.04
N ILE A 240 16.26 8.83 -9.66
CA ILE A 240 16.09 8.36 -8.28
C ILE A 240 17.47 8.40 -7.60
N LEU A 241 17.62 9.19 -6.54
CA LEU A 241 18.95 9.47 -5.95
C LEU A 241 19.55 8.29 -5.19
N ASP A 242 18.72 7.49 -4.51
CA ASP A 242 19.15 6.28 -3.83
C ASP A 242 18.21 5.10 -4.18
N PRO A 243 18.40 4.48 -5.36
CA PRO A 243 17.57 3.36 -5.78
C PRO A 243 17.85 2.08 -4.95
N GLY A 244 18.99 1.99 -4.24
CA GLY A 244 19.36 0.84 -3.44
C GLY A 244 18.42 0.57 -2.27
N CYS A 245 17.70 1.60 -1.80
CA CYS A 245 16.72 1.46 -0.73
C CYS A 245 15.58 0.46 -1.04
N THR A 246 15.32 0.14 -2.33
CA THR A 246 14.31 -0.86 -2.71
C THR A 246 14.63 -2.26 -2.21
N ALA A 247 15.91 -2.57 -1.92
CA ALA A 247 16.32 -3.86 -1.39
C ALA A 247 15.68 -4.23 -0.05
N LYS A 248 15.05 -3.27 0.64
CA LYS A 248 14.25 -3.52 1.85
C LYS A 248 13.10 -4.50 1.62
N THR A 249 12.42 -4.44 0.46
CA THR A 249 11.29 -5.33 0.15
C THR A 249 11.33 -5.92 -1.26
N PHE A 250 12.02 -5.28 -2.19
CA PHE A 250 12.04 -5.67 -3.60
C PHE A 250 13.44 -5.43 -4.23
N PRO A 251 14.42 -6.29 -3.93
CA PRO A 251 15.82 -6.12 -4.36
C PRO A 251 16.03 -6.00 -5.87
N ASP A 252 15.19 -6.65 -6.68
CA ASP A 252 15.27 -6.62 -8.14
C ASP A 252 14.21 -5.74 -8.79
N TYR A 253 13.59 -4.81 -8.04
CA TYR A 253 12.50 -3.94 -8.51
C TYR A 253 12.79 -3.28 -9.86
N PHE A 254 13.89 -2.52 -10.00
CA PHE A 254 14.18 -1.79 -11.23
C PHE A 254 14.45 -2.71 -12.42
N ARG A 255 14.96 -3.93 -12.18
CA ARG A 255 15.12 -4.94 -13.22
C ARG A 255 13.76 -5.44 -13.72
N GLN A 256 12.84 -5.72 -12.80
CA GLN A 256 11.46 -6.15 -13.13
C GLN A 256 10.67 -5.02 -13.79
N PHE A 257 10.81 -3.79 -13.30
CA PHE A 257 10.15 -2.62 -13.87
C PHE A 257 10.64 -2.32 -15.29
N ALA A 258 11.96 -2.42 -15.53
CA ALA A 258 12.52 -2.28 -16.88
C ALA A 258 12.03 -3.36 -17.85
N ALA A 259 11.71 -4.57 -17.37
CA ALA A 259 11.17 -5.63 -18.20
C ALA A 259 9.76 -5.32 -18.74
N LEU A 260 9.03 -4.37 -18.15
CA LEU A 260 7.75 -3.89 -18.69
C LEU A 260 7.91 -3.05 -19.98
N SER A 261 9.11 -2.54 -20.24
CA SER A 261 9.38 -1.64 -21.37
C SER A 261 9.88 -2.36 -22.62
N GLN A 262 9.91 -3.70 -22.60
CA GLN A 262 10.30 -4.57 -23.73
C GLN A 262 9.06 -5.04 -24.49
#